data_AF-A0A2D9C7L1-F1
#
_entry.id   AF-A0A2D9C7L1-F1
#
_cell.length_a   1.000
_cell.length_b   1.000
_cell.length_c   1.000
_cell.angle_alpha   90.00
_cell.angle_beta   90.00
_cell.angle_gamma   90.00
#
_symmetry.space_group_name_H-M   'P 1'
#
loop_
_entity.id
_entity.type
_entity.pdbx_description
1 polymer ?
#
loop_
_entity_poly.entity_id
_entity_poly.type
_entity_poly.pdbx_seq_one_letter_code
_entity_poly.pdbx_strand_id
1 'polypeptide(L)'
;MINTTNTTIESRWARLGVLFNAEPSPESPDIERLILDTARELPSNPRLFPLVITWLVEHGFFVARHRLKHLVTTELEPEHQPVLGLLLDEAIAHGAPAELRIVRDVCTPFTISRPLFDAYRDPSLADIAKSSASESSKWWGIWAPPVELKRDAVRPSRWILEHNPHAFDRIVRRGDLRASILETLRIDLSGVVPSVAKLSRVIGATRVAVRAAIESLSQEGAIVAQSHQGSTKEREIGLAA
;
A
#
# COMPACT_ATOMS: atom_id res chain seq x y z
N MET A 1 -11.56 -28.08 16.36
CA MET A 1 -11.64 -27.78 14.91
C MET A 1 -11.43 -26.28 14.77
N ILE A 2 -10.27 -25.87 14.26
CA ILE A 2 -9.98 -24.45 14.03
C ILE A 2 -10.76 -24.08 12.77
N ASN A 3 -11.78 -23.24 12.89
CA ASN A 3 -12.35 -22.56 11.73
C ASN A 3 -11.21 -21.73 11.14
N THR A 4 -10.62 -22.19 10.05
CA THR A 4 -9.82 -21.35 9.15
C THR A 4 -10.79 -20.34 8.57
N THR A 5 -11.00 -19.22 9.28
CA THR A 5 -11.75 -18.08 8.77
C THR A 5 -11.06 -17.62 7.52
N ASN A 6 -11.65 -17.89 6.35
CA ASN A 6 -11.22 -17.32 5.08
C ASN A 6 -11.26 -15.80 5.24
N THR A 7 -10.10 -15.19 5.42
CA THR A 7 -9.97 -13.76 5.62
C THR A 7 -10.22 -13.07 4.28
N THR A 8 -11.38 -12.45 4.10
CA THR A 8 -11.73 -11.72 2.88
C THR A 8 -10.98 -10.39 2.78
N ILE A 9 -11.03 -9.73 1.61
CA ILE A 9 -10.44 -8.40 1.46
C ILE A 9 -11.19 -7.37 2.33
N GLU A 10 -12.50 -7.50 2.48
CA GLU A 10 -13.33 -6.63 3.32
C GLU A 10 -12.98 -6.77 4.80
N SER A 11 -12.72 -7.99 5.30
CA SER A 11 -12.35 -8.17 6.71
C SER A 11 -10.98 -7.56 7.02
N ARG A 12 -10.04 -7.60 6.08
CA ARG A 12 -8.73 -6.93 6.19
C ARG A 12 -8.87 -5.42 6.20
N TRP A 13 -9.67 -4.85 5.30
CA TRP A 13 -9.96 -3.40 5.33
C TRP A 13 -10.75 -2.98 6.57
N ALA A 14 -11.66 -3.81 7.06
CA ALA A 14 -12.37 -3.59 8.32
C ALA A 14 -11.41 -3.56 9.51
N ARG A 15 -10.37 -4.39 9.50
CA ARG A 15 -9.29 -4.33 10.50
C ARG A 15 -8.50 -3.02 10.44
N LEU A 16 -8.40 -2.39 9.26
CA LEU A 16 -7.83 -1.04 9.09
C LEU A 16 -8.85 0.09 9.25
N GLY A 17 -10.05 -0.20 9.76
CA GLY A 17 -11.04 0.80 10.14
C GLY A 17 -11.99 1.23 9.02
N VAL A 18 -12.02 0.54 7.88
CA VAL A 18 -13.05 0.78 6.85
C VAL A 18 -14.35 0.09 7.26
N LEU A 19 -15.48 0.77 7.17
CA LEU A 19 -16.79 0.23 7.57
C LEU A 19 -17.38 -0.67 6.47
N PHE A 20 -16.77 -1.83 6.26
CA PHE A 20 -17.42 -2.93 5.56
C PHE A 20 -18.40 -3.63 6.49
N ASN A 21 -19.47 -4.21 5.93
CA ASN A 21 -20.37 -5.12 6.64
C ASN A 21 -19.71 -6.51 6.77
N ALA A 22 -18.51 -6.55 7.35
CA ALA A 22 -17.69 -7.74 7.56
C ALA A 22 -17.03 -7.66 8.93
N GLU A 23 -16.84 -8.80 9.58
CA GLU A 23 -16.07 -8.88 10.82
C GLU A 23 -14.60 -8.53 10.53
N PRO A 24 -13.95 -7.67 11.34
CA PRO A 24 -12.53 -7.37 11.18
C PRO A 24 -11.66 -8.62 11.26
N SER A 25 -10.63 -8.70 10.40
CA SER A 25 -9.63 -9.76 10.46
C SER A 25 -9.00 -9.85 11.86
N PRO A 26 -8.73 -11.07 12.37
CA PRO A 26 -8.07 -11.24 13.67
C PRO A 26 -6.64 -10.68 13.67
N GLU A 27 -5.97 -10.71 12.52
CA GLU A 27 -4.59 -10.26 12.34
C GLU A 27 -4.54 -8.88 11.65
N SER A 28 -3.53 -8.08 12.00
CA SER A 28 -3.28 -6.81 11.30
C SER A 28 -2.78 -7.10 9.88
N PRO A 29 -3.45 -6.62 8.83
CA PRO A 29 -3.02 -6.91 7.46
C PRO A 29 -1.74 -6.14 7.10
N ASP A 30 -0.94 -6.73 6.21
CA ASP A 30 0.10 -6.01 5.46
C ASP A 30 -0.59 -4.97 4.56
N ILE A 31 -0.48 -3.68 4.94
CA ILE A 31 -1.17 -2.57 4.27
C ILE A 31 -0.78 -2.50 2.79
N GLU A 32 0.50 -2.66 2.47
CA GLU A 32 0.96 -2.50 1.08
C GLU A 32 0.47 -3.66 0.21
N ARG A 33 0.52 -4.91 0.70
CA ARG A 33 -0.02 -6.05 -0.04
C ARG A 33 -1.55 -6.01 -0.12
N LEU A 34 -2.24 -5.50 0.90
CA LEU A 34 -3.68 -5.29 0.84
C LEU A 34 -4.07 -4.28 -0.25
N ILE A 35 -3.26 -3.24 -0.47
CA ILE A 35 -3.47 -2.29 -1.58
C ILE A 35 -3.30 -2.98 -2.94
N LEU A 36 -2.30 -3.86 -3.09
CA LEU A 36 -2.13 -4.68 -4.31
C LEU A 36 -3.34 -5.61 -4.52
N ASP A 37 -3.76 -6.34 -3.49
CA ASP A 37 -4.95 -7.20 -3.54
C ASP A 37 -6.23 -6.41 -3.86
N THR A 38 -6.31 -5.17 -3.39
CA THR A 38 -7.41 -4.27 -3.74
C THR A 38 -7.42 -3.98 -5.22
N ALA A 39 -6.27 -3.71 -5.84
CA ALA A 39 -6.20 -3.48 -7.29
C ALA A 39 -6.63 -4.71 -8.10
N ARG A 40 -6.39 -5.92 -7.57
CA ARG A 40 -6.85 -7.19 -8.17
C ARG A 40 -8.36 -7.39 -8.06
N GLU A 41 -8.92 -7.11 -6.89
CA GLU A 41 -10.34 -7.34 -6.57
C GLU A 41 -11.25 -6.17 -6.96
N LEU A 42 -10.70 -4.99 -7.28
CA LEU A 42 -11.52 -3.82 -7.59
C LEU A 42 -12.53 -4.04 -8.73
N PRO A 43 -12.18 -4.73 -9.85
CA PRO A 43 -13.11 -4.97 -10.94
C PRO A 43 -14.35 -5.75 -10.52
N SER A 44 -14.20 -6.71 -9.59
CA SER A 44 -15.28 -7.58 -9.08
C SER A 44 -16.03 -6.95 -7.90
N ASN A 45 -15.41 -6.01 -7.17
CA ASN A 45 -15.98 -5.39 -5.97
C ASN A 45 -15.92 -3.86 -6.01
N PRO A 46 -16.89 -3.20 -6.69
CA PRO A 46 -16.89 -1.76 -6.89
C PRO A 46 -16.90 -0.92 -5.61
N ARG A 47 -17.37 -1.48 -4.49
CA ARG A 47 -17.39 -0.80 -3.18
C ARG A 47 -16.00 -0.46 -2.66
N LEU A 48 -14.99 -1.25 -3.03
CA LEU A 48 -13.60 -0.98 -2.66
C LEU A 48 -13.12 0.37 -3.18
N PHE A 49 -13.62 0.85 -4.33
CA PHE A 49 -13.10 2.04 -4.99
C PHE A 49 -13.24 3.31 -4.15
N PRO A 50 -14.45 3.78 -3.80
CA PRO A 50 -14.60 4.97 -2.98
C PRO A 50 -14.06 4.78 -1.55
N LEU A 51 -14.14 3.57 -1.00
CA LEU A 51 -13.74 3.31 0.38
C LEU A 51 -12.22 3.31 0.56
N VAL A 52 -11.47 2.69 -0.34
CA VAL A 52 -10.01 2.66 -0.27
C VAL A 52 -9.42 4.03 -0.63
N ILE A 53 -10.00 4.76 -1.59
CA ILE A 53 -9.62 6.14 -1.87
C ILE A 53 -9.82 7.01 -0.62
N THR A 54 -10.98 6.90 0.03
CA THR A 54 -11.24 7.63 1.28
C THR A 54 -10.22 7.25 2.35
N TRP A 55 -9.91 5.96 2.51
CA TRP A 55 -8.91 5.52 3.49
C TRP A 55 -7.52 6.09 3.17
N LEU A 56 -7.10 6.12 1.91
CA LEU A 56 -5.82 6.71 1.51
C LEU A 56 -5.76 8.23 1.73
N VAL A 57 -6.88 8.93 1.56
CA VAL A 57 -6.97 10.37 1.85
C VAL A 57 -6.78 10.63 3.35
N GLU A 58 -7.48 9.88 4.20
CA GLU A 58 -7.44 10.09 5.66
C GLU A 58 -6.16 9.51 6.30
N HIS A 59 -5.64 8.39 5.77
CA HIS A 59 -4.62 7.56 6.41
C HIS A 59 -3.44 7.20 5.49
N GLY A 60 -3.24 7.90 4.37
CA GLY A 60 -2.16 7.60 3.43
C GLY A 60 -0.75 7.64 4.03
N PHE A 61 -0.54 8.34 5.16
CA PHE A 61 0.75 8.36 5.88
C PHE A 61 1.07 7.04 6.61
N PHE A 62 0.13 6.10 6.70
CA PHE A 62 0.41 4.75 7.18
C PHE A 62 1.07 3.86 6.12
N VAL A 63 1.05 4.25 4.85
CA VAL A 63 1.58 3.47 3.73
C VAL A 63 3.09 3.63 3.65
N ALA A 64 3.83 2.53 3.75
CA ALA A 64 5.27 2.49 3.55
C ALA A 64 5.58 2.60 2.04
N ARG A 65 5.59 3.84 1.52
CA ARG A 65 5.55 4.11 0.06
C ARG A 65 6.71 3.52 -0.74
N HIS A 66 7.92 3.42 -0.18
CA HIS A 66 9.04 2.81 -0.91
C HIS A 66 8.87 1.30 -1.00
N ARG A 67 8.38 0.67 0.08
CA ARG A 67 8.01 -0.74 0.06
C ARG A 67 6.87 -1.01 -0.92
N LEU A 68 5.80 -0.20 -0.89
CA LEU A 68 4.69 -0.31 -1.84
C LEU A 68 5.18 -0.21 -3.30
N LYS A 69 6.01 0.79 -3.60
CA LYS A 69 6.61 0.96 -4.93
C LYS A 69 7.36 -0.31 -5.37
N HIS A 70 8.17 -0.89 -4.49
CA HIS A 70 8.89 -2.12 -4.80
C HIS A 70 7.93 -3.28 -5.08
N LEU A 71 6.94 -3.49 -4.21
CA LEU A 71 5.94 -4.54 -4.37
C LEU A 71 5.16 -4.39 -5.68
N VAL A 72 4.83 -3.17 -6.11
CA VAL A 72 4.21 -2.96 -7.42
C VAL A 72 5.10 -3.47 -8.55
N THR A 73 6.40 -3.23 -8.48
CA THR A 73 7.34 -3.67 -9.53
C THR A 73 7.66 -5.17 -9.51
N THR A 74 7.49 -5.84 -8.37
CA THR A 74 7.90 -7.25 -8.20
C THR A 74 6.75 -8.23 -8.05
N GLU A 75 5.61 -7.79 -7.52
CA GLU A 75 4.47 -8.64 -7.15
C GLU A 75 3.18 -8.28 -7.89
N LEU A 76 3.00 -7.06 -8.43
CA LEU A 76 1.76 -6.67 -9.11
C LEU A 76 1.83 -6.94 -10.62
N GLU A 77 0.88 -7.74 -11.10
CA GLU A 77 0.75 -8.07 -12.51
C GLU A 77 0.46 -6.80 -13.33
N PRO A 78 1.04 -6.65 -14.54
CA PRO A 78 0.84 -5.46 -15.37
C PRO A 78 -0.62 -5.11 -15.62
N GLU A 79 -1.50 -6.10 -15.66
CA GLU A 79 -2.93 -5.92 -15.85
C GLU A 79 -3.68 -5.26 -14.67
N HIS A 80 -3.08 -5.21 -13.49
CA HIS A 80 -3.67 -4.53 -12.33
C HIS A 80 -3.01 -3.17 -12.05
N GLN A 81 -1.90 -2.84 -12.73
CA GLN A 81 -1.22 -1.57 -12.55
C GLN A 81 -2.06 -0.33 -12.90
N PRO A 82 -2.87 -0.30 -13.99
CA PRO A 82 -3.71 0.85 -14.27
C PRO A 82 -4.75 1.11 -13.16
N VAL A 83 -5.26 0.02 -12.57
CA VAL A 83 -6.24 0.08 -11.48
C VAL A 83 -5.62 0.71 -10.25
N LEU A 84 -4.44 0.26 -9.85
CA LEU A 84 -3.70 0.86 -8.74
C LEU A 84 -3.30 2.31 -9.04
N GLY A 85 -2.84 2.58 -10.26
CA GLY A 85 -2.49 3.92 -10.71
C GLY A 85 -3.65 4.91 -10.57
N LEU A 86 -4.85 4.50 -11.00
CA LEU A 86 -6.07 5.30 -10.83
C LEU A 86 -6.45 5.49 -9.36
N LEU A 87 -6.41 4.44 -8.54
CA LEU A 87 -6.67 4.54 -7.10
C LEU A 87 -5.79 5.60 -6.44
N LEU A 88 -4.50 5.62 -6.78
CA LEU A 88 -3.54 6.57 -6.24
C LEU A 88 -3.76 7.98 -6.80
N ASP A 89 -3.98 8.13 -8.10
CA ASP A 89 -4.23 9.45 -8.72
C ASP A 89 -5.50 10.10 -8.16
N GLU A 90 -6.60 9.34 -8.02
CA GLU A 90 -7.84 9.85 -7.42
C GLU A 90 -7.63 10.20 -5.95
N ALA A 91 -6.97 9.34 -5.16
CA ALA A 91 -6.66 9.65 -3.76
C ALA A 91 -5.81 10.93 -3.61
N ILE A 92 -4.77 11.10 -4.42
CA ILE A 92 -3.92 12.29 -4.41
C ILE A 92 -4.71 13.54 -4.84
N ALA A 93 -5.56 13.43 -5.86
CA ALA A 93 -6.43 14.52 -6.30
C ALA A 93 -7.40 14.97 -5.18
N HIS A 94 -7.79 14.03 -4.31
CA HIS A 94 -8.65 14.28 -3.15
C HIS A 94 -7.91 14.66 -1.85
N GLY A 95 -6.57 14.83 -1.89
CA GLY A 95 -5.78 15.33 -0.77
C GLY A 95 -5.03 14.27 0.03
N ALA A 96 -4.92 13.03 -0.46
CA ALA A 96 -3.96 12.06 0.09
C ALA A 96 -2.51 12.57 -0.03
N PRO A 97 -1.56 12.02 0.74
CA PRO A 97 -0.16 12.43 0.70
C PRO A 97 0.43 12.42 -0.71
N ALA A 98 0.97 13.56 -1.13
CA ALA A 98 1.58 13.73 -2.45
C ALA A 98 2.76 12.78 -2.70
N GLU A 99 3.39 12.27 -1.65
CA GLU A 99 4.50 11.33 -1.72
C GLU A 99 4.08 9.94 -2.23
N LEU A 100 2.79 9.61 -2.25
CA LEU A 100 2.28 8.40 -2.89
C LEU A 100 2.50 8.39 -4.41
N ARG A 101 2.80 9.56 -5.03
CA ARG A 101 3.16 9.65 -6.46
C ARG A 101 4.31 8.73 -6.86
N ILE A 102 5.25 8.45 -5.95
CA ILE A 102 6.38 7.56 -6.27
C ILE A 102 5.94 6.14 -6.64
N VAL A 103 4.77 5.70 -6.15
CA VAL A 103 4.17 4.41 -6.45
C VAL A 103 3.37 4.52 -7.75
N ARG A 104 2.60 5.60 -7.89
CA ARG A 104 1.86 5.90 -9.11
C ARG A 104 2.75 5.94 -10.35
N ASP A 105 3.94 6.52 -10.24
CA ASP A 105 4.88 6.69 -11.35
C ASP A 105 5.51 5.39 -11.86
N VAL A 106 5.37 4.27 -11.12
CA VAL A 106 5.79 2.95 -11.61
C VAL A 106 4.66 2.10 -12.17
N CYS A 107 3.41 2.58 -12.09
CA CYS A 107 2.27 1.92 -12.72
C CYS A 107 2.19 2.31 -14.21
N THR A 108 1.76 1.36 -15.04
CA THR A 108 1.58 1.57 -16.49
C THR A 108 0.09 1.58 -16.84
N PRO A 109 -0.40 2.50 -17.71
CA PRO A 109 -1.79 2.52 -18.17
C PRO A 109 -2.10 1.39 -19.16
N PHE A 110 -3.40 1.10 -19.38
CA PHE A 110 -3.79 0.18 -20.45
C PHE A 110 -3.64 0.83 -21.82
N THR A 111 -3.18 0.03 -22.79
CA THR A 111 -3.19 0.40 -24.21
C THR A 111 -4.61 0.39 -24.80
N ILE A 112 -5.44 -0.57 -24.37
CA ILE A 112 -6.82 -0.72 -24.84
C ILE A 112 -7.76 -0.33 -23.71
N SER A 113 -8.52 0.75 -23.92
CA SER A 113 -9.43 1.25 -22.90
C SER A 113 -10.58 0.28 -22.64
N ARG A 114 -10.95 0.12 -21.36
CA ARG A 114 -12.04 -0.76 -20.94
C ARG A 114 -12.74 -0.28 -19.67
N PRO A 115 -13.97 -0.72 -19.38
CA PRO A 115 -14.61 -0.50 -18.08
C PRO A 115 -13.75 -1.04 -16.94
N LEU A 116 -13.69 -0.30 -15.83
CA LEU A 116 -13.00 -0.76 -14.62
C LEU A 116 -13.74 -1.95 -13.98
N PHE A 117 -15.06 -1.85 -13.87
CA PHE A 117 -15.88 -2.83 -13.16
C PHE A 117 -16.45 -3.87 -14.12
N ASP A 118 -16.46 -5.13 -13.68
CA ASP A 118 -16.86 -6.27 -14.50
C ASP A 118 -18.34 -6.20 -14.92
N ALA A 119 -19.19 -5.61 -14.07
CA ALA A 119 -20.60 -5.38 -14.36
C ALA A 119 -20.87 -4.51 -15.61
N TYR A 120 -19.88 -3.72 -16.06
CA TYR A 120 -20.01 -2.84 -17.23
C TYR A 120 -19.29 -3.38 -18.47
N ARG A 121 -18.75 -4.60 -18.44
CA ARG A 121 -18.04 -5.19 -19.60
C ARG A 121 -18.96 -5.63 -20.73
N ASP A 122 -20.27 -5.72 -20.49
CA ASP A 122 -21.25 -5.92 -21.55
C ASP A 122 -21.22 -4.72 -22.53
N PRO A 123 -21.16 -4.93 -23.86
CA PRO A 123 -21.13 -3.85 -24.84
C PRO A 123 -22.22 -2.78 -24.65
N SER A 124 -23.42 -3.17 -24.21
CA SER A 124 -24.54 -2.26 -23.97
C SER A 124 -24.33 -1.32 -22.77
N LEU A 125 -23.48 -1.72 -21.81
CA LEU A 125 -23.17 -0.95 -20.60
C LEU A 125 -21.80 -0.27 -20.67
N ALA A 126 -20.92 -0.73 -21.57
CA ALA A 126 -19.59 -0.17 -21.76
C ALA A 126 -19.63 1.30 -22.17
N ASP A 127 -20.59 1.71 -23.00
CA ASP A 127 -20.79 3.11 -23.41
C ASP A 127 -21.22 4.01 -22.24
N ILE A 128 -21.97 3.47 -21.27
CA ILE A 128 -22.33 4.18 -20.04
C ILE A 128 -21.08 4.39 -19.17
N ALA A 129 -20.24 3.37 -19.01
CA ALA A 129 -18.98 3.50 -18.29
C ALA A 129 -18.05 4.51 -18.96
N LYS A 130 -17.95 4.48 -20.29
CA LYS A 130 -17.11 5.40 -21.08
C LYS A 130 -17.58 6.86 -20.97
N SER A 131 -18.89 7.10 -21.06
CA SER A 131 -19.46 8.45 -21.02
C SER A 131 -19.38 9.09 -19.63
N SER A 132 -19.40 8.27 -18.57
CA SER A 132 -19.28 8.73 -17.18
C SER A 132 -17.83 8.77 -16.65
N ALA A 133 -16.85 8.30 -17.43
CA ALA A 133 -15.46 8.18 -17.00
C ALA A 133 -14.81 9.53 -16.64
N SER A 134 -14.07 9.56 -15.53
CA SER A 134 -13.25 10.72 -15.14
C SER A 134 -12.08 10.91 -16.13
N GLU A 135 -11.55 12.13 -16.23
CA GLU A 135 -10.37 12.40 -17.07
C GLU A 135 -9.14 11.61 -16.59
N SER A 136 -8.98 11.46 -15.27
CA SER A 136 -7.93 10.63 -14.67
C SER A 136 -8.08 9.17 -15.09
N SER A 137 -9.30 8.62 -15.00
CA SER A 137 -9.55 7.23 -15.41
C SER A 137 -9.26 7.01 -16.89
N LYS A 138 -9.69 7.94 -17.77
CA LYS A 138 -9.41 7.88 -19.21
C LYS A 138 -7.91 7.83 -19.49
N TRP A 139 -7.10 8.62 -18.78
CA TRP A 139 -5.63 8.60 -18.91
C TRP A 139 -5.04 7.22 -18.59
N TRP A 140 -5.58 6.53 -17.58
CA TRP A 140 -5.18 5.17 -17.22
C TRP A 140 -5.67 4.09 -18.18
N GLY A 141 -6.49 4.43 -19.18
CA GLY A 141 -7.12 3.47 -20.07
C GLY A 141 -8.18 2.62 -19.36
N ILE A 142 -8.76 3.10 -18.26
CA ILE A 142 -9.87 2.45 -17.56
C ILE A 142 -11.03 3.42 -17.36
N TRP A 143 -12.25 2.98 -17.60
CA TRP A 143 -13.43 3.82 -17.43
C TRP A 143 -14.01 3.61 -16.04
N ALA A 144 -13.91 4.64 -15.21
CA ALA A 144 -14.50 4.70 -13.88
C ALA A 144 -15.04 6.12 -13.65
N PRO A 145 -16.21 6.27 -13.01
CA PRO A 145 -16.74 7.58 -12.69
C PRO A 145 -15.86 8.30 -11.65
N PRO A 146 -15.94 9.64 -11.56
CA PRO A 146 -15.34 10.39 -10.46
C PRO A 146 -15.79 9.85 -9.10
N VAL A 147 -14.89 9.91 -8.13
CA VAL A 147 -15.14 9.36 -6.79
C VAL A 147 -15.69 10.41 -5.85
N GLU A 148 -16.67 10.00 -5.05
CA GLU A 148 -17.13 10.77 -3.90
C GLU A 148 -16.60 10.11 -2.63
N LEU A 149 -15.90 10.88 -1.80
CA LEU A 149 -15.33 10.38 -0.54
C LEU A 149 -16.44 10.00 0.46
N LYS A 150 -16.23 8.89 1.17
CA LYS A 150 -17.16 8.35 2.18
C LYS A 150 -16.51 8.42 3.56
N ARG A 151 -16.24 9.65 4.04
CA ARG A 151 -15.47 9.89 5.28
C ARG A 151 -16.11 9.27 6.52
N ASP A 152 -17.42 9.16 6.54
CA ASP A 152 -18.20 8.46 7.57
C ASP A 152 -18.00 6.95 7.56
N ALA A 153 -17.50 6.38 6.45
CA ALA A 153 -17.18 4.97 6.29
C ALA A 153 -15.74 4.61 6.68
N VAL A 154 -14.97 5.54 7.27
CA VAL A 154 -13.60 5.28 7.74
C VAL A 154 -13.44 5.73 9.19
N ARG A 155 -12.89 4.84 10.03
CA ARG A 155 -12.59 5.13 11.43
C ARG A 155 -11.42 6.13 11.56
N PRO A 156 -11.37 6.93 12.64
CA PRO A 156 -10.25 7.84 12.88
C PRO A 156 -8.95 7.09 13.20
N SER A 157 -7.80 7.75 13.04
CA SER A 157 -6.48 7.13 13.24
C SER A 157 -6.30 6.56 14.63
N ARG A 158 -6.90 7.17 15.66
CA ARG A 158 -6.89 6.64 17.03
C ARG A 158 -7.44 5.21 17.10
N TRP A 159 -8.56 4.94 16.45
CA TRP A 159 -9.14 3.60 16.41
C TRP A 159 -8.21 2.62 15.71
N ILE A 160 -7.61 3.03 14.57
CA ILE A 160 -6.66 2.20 13.82
C ILE A 160 -5.46 1.82 14.71
N LEU A 161 -4.91 2.76 15.46
CA LEU A 161 -3.77 2.55 16.35
C LEU A 161 -4.13 1.64 17.55
N GLU A 162 -5.33 1.79 18.11
CA GLU A 162 -5.82 0.92 19.19
C GLU A 162 -5.97 -0.54 18.72
N HIS A 163 -6.34 -0.77 17.46
CA HIS A 163 -6.58 -2.10 16.90
C HIS A 163 -5.37 -2.67 16.14
N ASN A 164 -4.43 -1.82 15.73
CA ASN A 164 -3.21 -2.18 14.99
C ASN A 164 -2.01 -1.43 15.57
N PRO A 165 -1.51 -1.81 16.76
CA PRO A 165 -0.49 -1.03 17.47
C PRO A 165 0.80 -0.81 16.67
N HIS A 166 1.19 -1.77 15.82
CA HIS A 166 2.36 -1.64 14.94
C HIS A 166 2.24 -0.50 13.91
N ALA A 167 1.03 -0.01 13.66
CA ALA A 167 0.79 1.13 12.78
C ALA A 167 1.33 2.46 13.35
N PHE A 168 1.64 2.51 14.65
CA PHE A 168 2.25 3.67 15.29
C PHE A 168 3.61 4.04 14.67
N ASP A 169 4.45 3.04 14.39
CA ASP A 169 5.76 3.26 13.76
C ASP A 169 5.65 3.89 12.38
N ARG A 170 4.57 3.55 11.66
CA ARG A 170 4.29 4.04 10.30
C ARG A 170 3.88 5.50 10.32
N ILE A 171 2.97 5.88 11.22
CA ILE A 171 2.44 7.25 11.26
C ILE A 171 3.48 8.27 11.77
N VAL A 172 4.30 7.91 12.77
CA VAL A 172 5.39 8.77 13.27
C VAL A 172 6.38 9.09 12.16
N ARG A 173 6.66 8.12 11.29
CA ARG A 173 7.58 8.23 10.16
C ARG A 173 6.89 8.66 8.87
N ARG A 174 5.57 8.86 8.90
CA ARG A 174 4.73 9.29 7.77
C ARG A 174 4.97 8.48 6.50
N GLY A 175 5.15 7.17 6.67
CA GLY A 175 5.33 6.23 5.57
C GLY A 175 6.64 6.36 4.80
N ASP A 176 7.64 7.09 5.33
CA ASP A 176 8.92 7.34 4.64
C ASP A 176 9.79 6.07 4.46
N LEU A 177 11.04 6.27 4.01
CA LEU A 177 11.99 5.18 3.82
C LEU A 177 12.30 4.42 5.13
N ARG A 178 12.29 5.09 6.29
CA ARG A 178 12.49 4.45 7.59
C ARG A 178 11.33 3.52 7.91
N ALA A 179 10.09 3.96 7.69
CA ALA A 179 8.92 3.08 7.81
C ALA A 179 9.06 1.87 6.88
N SER A 180 9.46 2.10 5.62
CA SER A 180 9.66 1.03 4.64
C SER A 180 10.72 0.01 5.08
N ILE A 181 11.83 0.46 5.68
CA ILE A 181 12.86 -0.44 6.25
C ILE A 181 12.27 -1.31 7.36
N LEU A 182 11.57 -0.71 8.33
CA LEU A 182 11.01 -1.44 9.48
C LEU A 182 9.98 -2.48 9.04
N GLU A 183 9.10 -2.13 8.11
CA GLU A 183 8.08 -3.05 7.61
C GLU A 183 8.68 -4.16 6.76
N THR A 184 9.66 -3.86 5.91
CA THR A 184 10.40 -4.88 5.16
C THR A 184 11.14 -5.84 6.09
N LEU A 185 11.79 -5.34 7.15
CA LEU A 185 12.42 -6.21 8.14
C LEU A 185 11.37 -7.09 8.82
N ARG A 186 10.29 -6.51 9.33
CA ARG A 186 9.26 -7.22 10.10
C ARG A 186 8.52 -8.28 9.28
N ILE A 187 8.12 -7.94 8.06
CA ILE A 187 7.22 -8.76 7.25
C ILE A 187 8.00 -9.65 6.28
N ASP A 188 9.00 -9.10 5.58
CA ASP A 188 9.63 -9.78 4.45
C ASP A 188 10.94 -10.49 4.81
N LEU A 189 11.59 -10.11 5.91
CA LEU A 189 12.94 -10.58 6.27
C LEU A 189 13.05 -11.14 7.70
N SER A 190 11.94 -11.46 8.35
CA SER A 190 11.90 -12.07 9.69
C SER A 190 12.73 -11.32 10.74
N GLY A 191 12.82 -10.00 10.60
CA GLY A 191 13.48 -9.10 11.53
C GLY A 191 14.97 -8.84 11.26
N VAL A 192 15.62 -9.50 10.30
CA VAL A 192 17.09 -9.37 10.10
C VAL A 192 17.52 -9.42 8.63
N VAL A 193 18.57 -8.68 8.28
CA VAL A 193 19.18 -8.69 6.95
C VAL A 193 20.70 -8.62 7.04
N PRO A 194 21.44 -9.47 6.28
CA PRO A 194 22.90 -9.57 6.40
C PRO A 194 23.67 -8.33 5.90
N SER A 195 23.06 -7.48 5.08
CA SER A 195 23.74 -6.28 4.58
C SER A 195 22.79 -5.19 4.10
N VAL A 196 23.29 -3.94 4.18
CA VAL A 196 22.68 -2.76 3.53
C VAL A 196 22.43 -3.00 2.04
N ALA A 197 23.33 -3.71 1.35
CA ALA A 197 23.21 -3.95 -0.08
C ALA A 197 22.02 -4.86 -0.40
N LYS A 198 21.77 -5.90 0.41
CA LYS A 198 20.58 -6.74 0.29
C LYS A 198 19.32 -5.94 0.62
N LEU A 199 19.34 -5.19 1.72
CA LEU A 199 18.20 -4.36 2.13
C LEU A 199 17.81 -3.33 1.07
N SER A 200 18.79 -2.65 0.45
CA SER A 200 18.54 -1.66 -0.60
C SER A 200 17.85 -2.26 -1.83
N ARG A 201 18.19 -3.51 -2.19
CA ARG A 201 17.55 -4.23 -3.30
C ARG A 201 16.10 -4.58 -2.98
N VAL A 202 15.85 -5.11 -1.78
CA VAL A 202 14.50 -5.52 -1.32
C VAL A 202 13.58 -4.31 -1.12
N ILE A 203 14.11 -3.13 -0.77
CA ILE A 203 13.28 -1.92 -0.63
C ILE A 203 13.13 -1.17 -1.97
N GLY A 204 13.97 -1.45 -2.95
CA GLY A 204 13.99 -0.69 -4.20
C GLY A 204 14.46 0.77 -4.03
N ALA A 205 15.40 1.01 -3.11
CA ALA A 205 15.96 2.33 -2.82
C ALA A 205 17.49 2.36 -3.00
N THR A 206 18.06 3.56 -3.15
CA THR A 206 19.52 3.69 -3.32
C THR A 206 20.25 3.34 -2.02
N ARG A 207 21.44 2.75 -2.15
CA ARG A 207 22.26 2.39 -0.98
C ARG A 207 22.58 3.59 -0.08
N VAL A 208 22.75 4.78 -0.66
CA VAL A 208 23.03 6.00 0.09
C VAL A 208 21.83 6.39 0.95
N ALA A 209 20.62 6.40 0.37
CA ALA A 209 19.40 6.71 1.12
C ALA A 209 19.13 5.68 2.21
N VAL A 210 19.31 4.39 1.92
CA VAL A 210 19.15 3.31 2.91
C VAL A 210 20.15 3.46 4.06
N ARG A 211 21.42 3.80 3.79
CA ARG A 211 22.42 4.05 4.86
C ARG A 211 22.00 5.19 5.79
N ALA A 212 21.58 6.33 5.23
CA ALA A 212 21.14 7.48 6.03
C ALA A 212 19.90 7.15 6.89
N ALA A 213 18.95 6.41 6.32
CA ALA A 213 17.76 5.97 7.04
C ALA A 213 18.09 4.96 8.15
N ILE A 214 19.02 4.03 7.91
CA ILE A 214 19.53 3.09 8.93
C ILE A 214 20.20 3.85 10.07
N GLU A 215 21.04 4.84 9.76
CA GLU A 215 21.71 5.64 10.80
C GLU A 215 20.69 6.35 11.70
N SER A 216 19.66 6.96 11.10
CA SER A 216 18.57 7.59 11.87
C SER A 216 17.83 6.57 12.74
N LEU A 217 17.46 5.41 12.18
CA LEU A 217 16.77 4.34 12.91
C LEU A 217 17.62 3.75 14.05
N SER A 218 18.95 3.68 13.87
CA SER A 218 19.87 3.26 14.92
C SER A 218 19.98 4.28 16.04
N GLN A 219 19.98 5.59 15.73
CA GLN A 219 19.94 6.65 16.75
C GLN A 219 18.61 6.66 17.52
N GLU A 220 17.51 6.31 16.86
CA GLU A 220 16.19 6.12 17.48
C GLU A 220 16.10 4.83 18.33
N GLY A 221 17.09 3.94 18.26
CA GLY A 221 17.05 2.63 18.91
C GLY A 221 16.07 1.64 18.28
N ALA A 222 15.59 1.91 17.07
CA ALA A 222 14.62 1.05 16.37
C ALA A 222 15.27 -0.16 15.67
N ILE A 223 16.57 -0.06 15.35
CA ILE A 223 17.35 -1.14 14.73
C ILE A 223 18.75 -1.24 15.36
N VAL A 224 19.32 -2.43 15.31
CA VAL A 224 20.70 -2.72 15.71
C VAL A 224 21.51 -3.07 14.47
N ALA A 225 22.67 -2.43 14.29
CA ALA A 225 23.62 -2.74 13.23
C ALA A 225 24.89 -3.37 13.81
N GLN A 226 25.07 -4.68 13.62
CA GLN A 226 26.26 -5.40 14.10
C GLN A 226 27.29 -5.49 12.97
N SER A 227 28.55 -5.15 13.27
CA SER A 227 29.65 -5.39 12.32
C SER A 227 30.20 -6.79 12.55
N HIS A 228 30.31 -7.61 11.49
CA HIS A 228 31.02 -8.88 11.60
C HIS A 228 32.50 -8.64 11.92
N GLN A 229 33.06 -9.38 12.88
CA GLN A 229 34.48 -9.32 13.21
C GLN A 229 35.32 -9.54 11.94
N GLY A 230 36.10 -8.52 11.55
CA GLY A 230 37.01 -8.57 10.40
C GLY A 230 36.54 -7.88 9.12
N SER A 231 35.29 -7.40 9.02
CA SER A 231 34.81 -6.64 7.86
C SER A 231 34.09 -5.36 8.26
N THR A 232 34.70 -4.21 7.96
CA THR A 232 34.07 -2.89 8.08
C THR A 232 32.95 -2.66 7.06
N LYS A 233 32.78 -3.55 6.07
CA LYS A 233 31.90 -3.33 4.92
C LYS A 233 30.52 -3.97 5.04
N GLU A 234 30.38 -5.03 5.83
CA GLU A 234 29.12 -5.77 5.97
C GLU A 234 28.62 -5.69 7.40
N ARG A 235 27.53 -4.93 7.56
CA ARG A 235 26.79 -4.82 8.81
C ARG A 235 25.48 -5.57 8.66
N GLU A 236 25.29 -6.56 9.51
CA GLU A 236 23.98 -7.16 9.74
C GLU A 236 23.09 -6.12 10.40
N ILE A 237 21.85 -6.01 9.92
CA ILE A 237 20.87 -5.04 10.41
C ILE A 237 19.67 -5.83 10.89
N GLY A 238 19.30 -5.66 12.16
CA GLY A 238 18.13 -6.29 12.76
C GLY A 238 17.22 -5.28 13.45
N LEU A 239 15.95 -5.63 13.63
CA LEU A 239 15.06 -4.90 14.53
C LEU A 239 15.64 -4.92 15.95
N ALA A 240 15.49 -3.83 16.70
CA ALA A 240 15.77 -3.86 18.12
C ALA A 240 14.76 -4.76 18.84
N ALA A 241 15.23 -5.53 19.82
CA ALA A 241 14.42 -6.42 20.64
C ALA A 241 13.57 -5.65 21.66
#